data_AF-A0A1X2HIW1-F1
#
_entry.id   AF-A0A1X2HIW1-F1
#
_cell.length_a   1.000
_cell.length_b   1.000
_cell.length_c   1.000
_cell.angle_alpha   90.00
_cell.angle_beta   90.00
_cell.angle_gamma   90.00
#
_symmetry.space_group_name_H-M   'P 1'
#
loop_
_entity.id
_entity.type
_entity.pdbx_description
1 polymer ?
#
loop_
_entity_poly.entity_id
_entity_poly.type
_entity_poly.pdbx_seq_one_letter_code
_entity_poly.pdbx_strand_id
1 'polypeptide(L)'
;MTTREKLYTTSKGYGFSPALQRTRQPFRMRNMFTLLGLLAFTGGVYTYSFMAVKQDDFSDVPLPSTLPGVHDVTKEEREKQQ
;
A
#
# COMPACT_ATOMS: atom_id res chain seq x y z
N MET A 1 -5.86 1.68 45.22
CA MET A 1 -6.18 0.81 44.07
C MET A 1 -5.75 -0.60 44.40
N THR A 2 -6.69 -1.54 44.47
CA THR A 2 -6.40 -2.93 44.82
C THR A 2 -5.60 -3.63 43.71
N THR A 3 -4.87 -4.69 44.01
CA THR A 3 -4.04 -5.43 43.01
C THR A 3 -4.87 -5.95 41.83
N ARG A 4 -6.16 -6.26 42.06
CA ARG A 4 -7.08 -6.73 41.02
C ARG A 4 -7.52 -5.61 40.08
N GLU A 5 -7.78 -4.41 40.60
CA GLU A 5 -8.16 -3.25 39.78
C GLU A 5 -7.07 -2.88 38.76
N LYS A 6 -5.79 -3.01 39.14
CA LYS A 6 -4.65 -2.73 38.25
C LYS A 6 -4.64 -3.57 36.97
N LEU A 7 -5.29 -4.74 36.96
CA LEU A 7 -5.38 -5.60 35.78
C LEU A 7 -6.36 -5.06 34.73
N TYR A 8 -7.37 -4.30 35.15
CA TYR A 8 -8.45 -3.82 34.29
C TYR A 8 -8.30 -2.35 33.89
N THR A 9 -7.52 -1.57 34.64
CA THR A 9 -7.20 -0.17 34.34
C THR A 9 -5.91 -0.02 33.53
N THR A 10 -5.78 1.09 32.82
CA THR A 10 -4.56 1.51 32.12
C THR A 10 -3.98 2.72 32.82
N SER A 11 -2.72 2.66 33.25
CA SER A 11 -2.09 3.73 34.04
C SER A 11 -1.97 5.07 33.33
N LYS A 12 -1.90 5.07 31.99
CA LYS A 12 -1.77 6.29 31.16
C LYS A 12 -3.10 6.78 30.56
N GLY A 13 -4.23 6.10 30.81
CA GLY A 13 -5.53 6.44 30.23
C GLY A 13 -5.73 6.04 28.75
N TYR A 14 -4.69 5.56 28.07
CA TYR A 14 -4.75 5.06 26.69
C TYR A 14 -3.99 3.74 26.54
N GLY A 15 -4.45 2.86 25.64
CA GLY A 15 -3.87 1.54 25.40
C GLY A 15 -4.58 0.40 26.14
N PHE A 16 -4.10 -0.82 25.96
CA PHE A 16 -4.75 -2.03 26.46
C PHE A 16 -4.32 -2.38 27.88
N SER A 17 -5.29 -2.57 28.78
CA SER A 17 -5.03 -3.08 30.13
C SER A 17 -4.52 -4.53 30.10
N PRO A 18 -3.81 -4.99 31.16
CA PRO A 18 -3.28 -6.35 31.22
C PRO A 18 -4.33 -7.45 31.00
N ALA A 19 -5.53 -7.27 31.55
CA ALA A 19 -6.66 -8.17 31.34
C ALA A 19 -7.08 -8.20 29.86
N LEU A 20 -7.21 -7.03 29.24
CA LEU A 20 -7.64 -6.92 27.83
C LEU A 20 -6.61 -7.51 26.86
N GLN A 21 -5.31 -7.39 27.14
CA GLN A 21 -4.26 -8.02 26.33
C GLN A 21 -4.35 -9.56 26.37
N ARG A 22 -4.60 -10.14 27.55
CA ARG A 22 -4.78 -11.59 27.70
C ARG A 22 -5.98 -12.10 26.89
N THR A 23 -7.10 -11.39 26.95
CA THR A 23 -8.33 -11.78 26.23
C THR A 23 -8.15 -11.82 24.71
N ARG A 24 -7.20 -11.05 24.17
CA ARG A 24 -6.93 -10.98 22.72
C ARG A 24 -5.90 -11.98 22.22
N GLN A 25 -5.15 -12.63 23.11
CA GLN A 25 -4.15 -13.66 22.75
C GLN A 25 -4.66 -14.72 21.77
N PRO A 26 -5.84 -15.35 21.97
CA PRO A 26 -6.28 -16.46 21.10
C PRO A 26 -6.62 -16.03 19.67
N PHE A 27 -6.93 -14.75 19.44
CA PHE A 27 -7.32 -14.26 18.11
C PHE A 27 -6.14 -13.76 17.28
N ARG A 28 -4.95 -13.58 17.88
CA ARG A 28 -3.79 -13.01 17.19
C ARG A 28 -3.41 -13.83 15.96
N MET A 29 -3.29 -15.14 16.11
CA MET A 29 -2.90 -16.03 15.02
C MET A 29 -3.97 -16.11 13.93
N ARG A 30 -5.23 -16.30 14.32
CA ARG A 30 -6.35 -16.38 13.37
C ARG A 30 -6.48 -15.11 12.54
N ASN A 31 -6.43 -13.95 13.20
CA ASN A 31 -6.53 -12.65 12.53
C ASN A 31 -5.30 -12.37 11.64
N MET A 32 -4.11 -12.82 12.04
CA MET A 32 -2.91 -12.71 11.22
C MET A 32 -3.03 -13.54 9.94
N PHE A 33 -3.52 -14.78 10.02
CA PHE A 33 -3.75 -15.61 8.83
C PHE A 33 -4.81 -15.03 7.91
N THR A 34 -5.91 -14.48 8.46
CA THR A 34 -6.92 -13.81 7.63
C THR A 34 -6.35 -12.59 6.92
N LEU A 35 -5.53 -11.80 7.61
CA LEU A 35 -4.88 -10.63 7.01
C LEU A 35 -3.88 -11.04 5.93
N LEU A 36 -3.05 -12.06 6.19
CA LEU A 36 -2.11 -12.60 5.22
C LEU A 36 -2.85 -13.16 3.99
N GLY A 37 -3.95 -13.88 4.19
CA GLY A 37 -4.78 -14.39 3.09
C GLY A 37 -5.33 -13.24 2.22
N LEU A 38 -5.82 -12.18 2.86
CA LEU A 38 -6.34 -11.00 2.16
C LEU A 38 -5.23 -10.28 1.36
N LEU A 39 -4.06 -10.07 1.97
CA LEU A 39 -2.92 -9.43 1.33
C LEU A 39 -2.36 -10.28 0.18
N ALA A 40 -2.24 -11.60 0.38
CA ALA A 40 -1.79 -12.51 -0.66
C ALA A 40 -2.77 -12.58 -1.83
N PHE A 41 -4.08 -12.60 -1.56
CA PHE A 41 -5.09 -12.62 -2.59
C PHE A 41 -5.10 -11.32 -3.40
N THR A 42 -5.24 -10.17 -2.73
CA THR A 42 -5.27 -8.87 -3.40
C THR A 42 -3.95 -8.54 -4.10
N GLY A 43 -2.83 -8.81 -3.43
CA GLY A 43 -1.49 -8.68 -4.02
C GLY A 43 -1.29 -9.59 -5.22
N GLY A 44 -1.75 -10.85 -5.14
CA GLY A 44 -1.67 -11.82 -6.23
C GLY A 44 -2.48 -11.40 -7.46
N VAL A 45 -3.69 -10.85 -7.26
CA VAL A 45 -4.49 -10.30 -8.37
C VAL A 45 -3.76 -9.11 -9.01
N TYR A 46 -3.25 -8.17 -8.20
CA TYR A 46 -2.52 -7.02 -8.71
C TYR A 46 -1.26 -7.41 -9.48
N THR A 47 -0.42 -8.29 -8.92
CA THR A 47 0.82 -8.72 -9.56
C THR A 47 0.54 -9.51 -10.82
N TYR A 48 -0.47 -10.37 -10.82
CA TYR A 48 -0.92 -11.07 -12.01
C TYR A 48 -1.35 -10.08 -13.09
N SER A 49 -2.22 -9.10 -12.77
CA SER A 49 -2.64 -8.08 -13.72
C SER A 49 -1.45 -7.30 -14.28
N PHE A 50 -0.49 -6.91 -13.43
CA PHE A 50 0.69 -6.18 -13.85
C PHE A 50 1.59 -7.00 -14.80
N MET A 51 1.77 -8.30 -14.52
CA MET A 51 2.61 -9.17 -15.36
C MET A 51 1.90 -9.66 -16.62
N ALA A 52 0.58 -9.87 -16.53
CA ALA A 52 -0.23 -10.36 -17.64
C ALA A 52 -0.48 -9.28 -18.69
N VAL A 53 -0.58 -8.02 -18.25
CA VAL A 53 -0.58 -6.88 -19.17
C VAL A 53 0.82 -6.76 -19.76
N LYS A 54 0.99 -7.30 -20.97
CA LYS A 54 2.13 -6.95 -21.81
C LYS A 54 2.08 -5.44 -22.03
N GLN A 55 3.13 -4.75 -21.59
CA GLN A 55 3.30 -3.35 -21.94
C GLN A 55 3.41 -3.28 -23.47
N ASP A 56 2.54 -2.49 -24.09
CA ASP A 56 2.55 -2.30 -25.54
C ASP A 56 3.92 -1.76 -25.98
N ASP A 57 4.42 -2.30 -27.10
CA ASP A 57 5.65 -1.83 -27.72
C ASP A 57 5.32 -0.58 -28.55
N PHE A 58 5.60 0.60 -27.98
CA PHE A 58 5.39 1.88 -28.65
C PHE A 58 6.57 2.30 -29.53
N SER A 59 7.45 1.37 -29.93
CA SER A 59 8.60 1.69 -30.78
C SER A 59 8.21 2.12 -32.20
N ASP A 60 7.01 1.75 -32.67
CA ASP A 60 6.45 2.15 -33.96
C ASP A 60 5.76 3.52 -33.92
N VAL A 61 5.46 4.06 -32.73
CA VAL A 61 4.85 5.37 -32.57
C VAL A 61 5.94 6.45 -32.69
N PRO A 62 5.90 7.29 -33.74
CA PRO A 62 6.91 8.33 -33.92
C PRO A 62 6.79 9.39 -32.83
N LEU A 63 7.93 9.74 -32.22
CA LEU A 63 7.98 10.81 -31.22
C LEU A 63 7.68 12.17 -31.89
N PRO A 64 7.05 13.10 -31.17
CA PRO A 64 6.69 14.41 -31.73
C PRO A 64 7.92 15.18 -32.27
N SER A 65 9.11 14.97 -31.69
CA SER A 65 10.35 15.59 -32.18
C SER A 65 10.84 15.09 -33.54
N THR A 66 10.33 13.97 -34.04
CA THR A 66 10.71 13.37 -35.33
C THR A 66 9.71 13.66 -36.45
N LEU A 67 8.56 14.27 -36.14
CA LEU A 67 7.48 14.51 -37.09
C LEU A 67 7.56 15.94 -37.67
N PRO A 68 7.50 16.10 -39.01
CA PRO A 68 7.47 17.42 -39.61
C PRO A 68 6.12 18.11 -39.33
N GLY A 69 6.17 19.33 -38.78
CA GLY A 69 4.97 20.15 -38.50
C GLY A 69 4.29 19.85 -37.16
N VAL A 70 4.89 19.04 -36.28
CA VAL A 70 4.42 18.78 -34.91
C VAL A 70 5.37 19.43 -33.91
N HIS A 71 4.83 20.22 -32.99
CA HIS A 71 5.61 20.91 -31.96
C HIS A 71 5.66 20.07 -30.66
N ASP A 72 6.87 19.87 -30.10
CA ASP A 72 7.06 19.16 -28.83
C ASP A 72 7.01 20.15 -27.66
N VAL A 73 5.81 20.32 -27.11
CA VAL A 73 5.54 21.19 -25.96
C VAL A 73 6.40 20.84 -24.73
N THR A 74 6.83 19.57 -24.59
CA THR A 74 7.62 19.09 -23.44
C THR A 74 9.05 19.62 -23.44
N LYS A 75 9.61 19.89 -24.63
CA LYS A 75 10.93 20.52 -24.76
C LYS A 75 10.85 22.01 -24.53
N GLU A 76 9.85 22.67 -25.12
CA GLU A 76 9.63 24.10 -24.97
C GLU A 76 9.42 24.53 -23.51
N GLU A 77 8.64 23.78 -22.74
CA GLU A 77 8.43 24.08 -21.32
C GLU A 77 9.70 23.87 -20.48
N ARG A 78 10.54 22.89 -20.84
CA ARG A 78 11.82 22.68 -20.16
C ARG A 78 12.83 23.80 -20.44
N GLU A 79 12.87 24.28 -21.68
CA GLU A 79 13.75 25.37 -22.09
C GLU A 79 13.32 26.73 -21.50
N LYS A 80 12.02 26.95 -21.31
CA LYS A 80 11.50 28.16 -20.62
C LYS A 80 11.78 28.17 -19.11
N GLN A 81 12.03 27.01 -18.51
CA GLN A 81 12.30 26.85 -17.08
C GLN A 81 13.81 26.90 -16.73
N GLN A 82 14.70 26.76 -17.72
CA GLN A 82 16.15 26.96 -17.59
C GLN A 82 16.54 28.41 -17.82
#